data_AF-A0A923QEL5-F1
#
_entry.id   AF-A0A923QEL5-F1
#
_cell.length_a   1.000
_cell.length_b   1.000
_cell.length_c   1.000
_cell.angle_alpha   90.00
_cell.angle_beta   90.00
_cell.angle_gamma   90.00
#
_symmetry.space_group_name_H-M   'P 1'
#
loop_
_entity.id
_entity.type
_entity.pdbx_description
1 polymer ?
#
loop_
_entity_poly.entity_id
_entity_poly.type
_entity_poly.pdbx_seq_one_letter_code
_entity_poly.pdbx_strand_id
1 'polypeptide(L)'
;MNLSTSSTPFALKGAYAIALSLLACAAAQAAPAVSRLTPPSELFTSGRPAPVIARFLPGQRFDLQATLRPDEGASITGARFMIDGKALDAPVSLRACTTGCLPAVPKSATIATARAVSVMPAGLHTFSVMATQSDGQSVMANGNFEVVPLMAGGQKVKNIIILLGDGMGAAQRTAARIVNGYAQGKAINPLAMDTFPVTGIVKTASPNSVVPDSAPGMTGYVSGNKNNNNEEGVFPDDTVDPFDNPRIEYLSEYLHRTQGKALGIVTTADVFDATPAGNAVHTSNRGAGTGIVDQYLDDRGLTGLTVLMGGGRKWFLPGTTPGSARGDKTDYDFSGGDPHTAGIVKRWGASPGKLDKDRDLLAEFQAAKFSYAADKTALDATVPAKSDKLLGLFSLSNMNVALDKIDGRRSRAQG
;
A
#
# COMPACT_ATOMS: atom_id res chain seq x y z
N MET A 1 -6.54 16.51 -67.33
CA MET A 1 -5.32 17.13 -66.79
C MET A 1 -4.55 16.00 -66.11
N ASN A 2 -3.66 15.20 -66.71
CA ASN A 2 -2.61 15.36 -67.72
C ASN A 2 -1.61 16.49 -67.48
N LEU A 3 -0.34 16.07 -67.53
CA LEU A 3 0.94 16.78 -67.65
C LEU A 3 1.65 17.00 -66.30
N SER A 4 2.73 16.27 -66.00
CA SER A 4 4.07 16.28 -66.65
C SER A 4 4.87 17.51 -66.27
N THR A 5 6.14 17.30 -65.88
CA THR A 5 7.38 18.04 -66.23
C THR A 5 8.35 17.97 -65.03
N SER A 6 9.36 17.12 -65.09
CA SER A 6 10.68 17.30 -65.74
C SER A 6 11.69 17.93 -64.80
N SER A 7 12.56 17.06 -64.26
CA SER A 7 13.82 17.39 -63.61
C SER A 7 14.96 17.37 -64.63
N THR A 8 15.78 18.43 -64.65
CA THR A 8 17.11 18.47 -65.29
C THR A 8 18.03 19.42 -64.51
N PRO A 9 19.36 19.30 -64.63
CA PRO A 9 20.21 18.97 -63.49
C PRO A 9 21.19 20.08 -63.11
N PHE A 10 21.82 19.96 -61.95
CA PHE A 10 23.07 20.67 -61.66
C PHE A 10 24.12 19.69 -61.14
N ALA A 11 25.16 19.50 -61.94
CA ALA A 11 26.36 18.78 -61.56
C ALA A 11 27.29 19.74 -60.80
N LEU A 12 27.80 19.33 -59.64
CA LEU A 12 29.05 19.85 -59.13
C LEU A 12 29.89 18.71 -58.54
N LYS A 13 31.09 18.57 -59.12
CA LYS A 13 32.16 17.68 -58.68
C LYS A 13 32.69 18.14 -57.32
N GLY A 14 32.89 17.20 -56.40
CA GLY A 14 33.61 17.42 -55.15
C GLY A 14 34.21 16.12 -54.66
N ALA A 15 35.49 15.91 -54.94
CA ALA A 15 36.27 14.83 -54.38
C ALA A 15 36.52 15.10 -52.90
N TYR A 16 36.08 14.20 -52.02
CA TYR A 16 36.48 14.19 -50.61
C TYR A 16 37.18 12.87 -50.31
N ALA A 17 38.45 12.98 -49.94
CA ALA A 17 39.28 11.89 -49.47
C ALA A 17 38.73 11.34 -48.15
N ILE A 18 38.63 10.01 -48.07
CA ILE A 18 38.20 9.27 -46.90
C ILE A 18 39.37 9.28 -45.89
N ALA A 19 39.22 10.03 -44.80
CA ALA A 19 40.04 9.86 -43.61
C ALA A 19 39.42 8.76 -42.74
N LEU A 20 40.03 7.58 -42.74
CA LEU A 20 39.63 6.44 -41.92
C LEU A 20 40.10 6.71 -40.47
N SER A 21 39.26 7.31 -39.64
CA SER A 21 39.49 7.39 -38.20
C SER A 21 39.19 6.02 -37.57
N LEU A 22 40.23 5.35 -37.09
CA LEU A 22 40.11 4.19 -36.20
C LEU A 22 39.39 4.60 -34.91
N LEU A 23 38.07 4.38 -34.85
CA LEU A 23 37.35 4.34 -33.58
C LEU A 23 37.81 3.09 -32.84
N ALA A 24 38.58 3.27 -31.77
CA ALA A 24 38.72 2.25 -30.75
C ALA A 24 37.33 2.02 -30.13
N CYS A 25 36.72 0.87 -30.42
CA CYS A 25 35.60 0.36 -29.63
C CYS A 25 36.12 0.09 -28.21
N ALA A 26 36.08 1.10 -27.35
CA ALA A 26 35.99 0.85 -25.93
C ALA A 26 34.66 0.13 -25.71
N ALA A 27 34.72 -1.18 -25.45
CA ALA A 27 33.59 -1.89 -24.90
C ALA A 27 33.21 -1.12 -23.64
N ALA A 28 32.04 -0.47 -23.63
CA ALA A 28 31.49 0.13 -22.44
C ALA A 28 31.25 -1.03 -21.46
N GLN A 29 32.18 -1.24 -20.53
CA GLN A 29 31.97 -2.12 -19.40
C GLN A 29 30.66 -1.63 -18.75
N ALA A 30 29.64 -2.49 -18.66
CA ALA A 30 28.46 -2.16 -17.88
C ALA A 30 28.95 -1.77 -16.47
N ALA A 31 28.41 -0.67 -15.95
CA ALA A 31 28.67 -0.19 -14.61
C ALA A 31 27.50 -0.59 -13.70
N PRO A 32 27.73 -0.77 -12.38
CA PRO A 32 26.68 -1.14 -11.45
C PRO A 32 25.54 -0.13 -11.53
N ALA A 33 24.32 -0.62 -11.45
CA ALA A 33 23.13 0.21 -11.57
C ALA A 33 22.16 0.00 -10.42
N VAL A 34 21.45 1.06 -10.05
CA VAL A 34 20.25 0.97 -9.21
C VAL A 34 19.05 1.06 -10.15
N SER A 35 18.28 -0.02 -10.27
CA SER A 35 17.14 -0.07 -11.22
C SER A 35 15.81 0.33 -10.60
N ARG A 36 15.71 0.33 -9.27
CA ARG A 36 14.54 0.79 -8.51
C ARG A 36 15.01 1.42 -7.21
N LEU A 37 14.32 2.47 -6.81
CA LEU A 37 14.51 3.13 -5.53
C LEU A 37 13.15 3.44 -4.91
N THR A 38 12.98 3.07 -3.64
CA THR A 38 11.75 3.18 -2.86
C THR A 38 12.03 3.97 -1.57
N PRO A 39 11.20 4.96 -1.20
CA PRO A 39 9.95 5.40 -1.82
C PRO A 39 10.08 5.89 -3.28
N PRO A 40 9.02 5.77 -4.11
CA PRO A 40 9.05 6.28 -5.48
C PRO A 40 9.41 7.77 -5.54
N SER A 41 10.29 8.13 -6.47
CA SER A 41 10.81 9.49 -6.60
C SER A 41 11.00 9.89 -8.06
N GLU A 42 10.43 11.03 -8.43
CA GLU A 42 10.66 11.64 -9.74
C GLU A 42 12.15 12.01 -9.95
N LEU A 43 12.84 12.38 -8.88
CA LEU A 43 14.27 12.68 -8.91
C LEU A 43 15.08 11.46 -9.36
N PHE A 44 14.72 10.28 -8.85
CA PHE A 44 15.36 9.03 -9.26
C PHE A 44 14.98 8.66 -10.70
N THR A 45 13.71 8.76 -11.05
CA THR A 45 13.20 8.27 -12.35
C THR A 45 13.59 9.15 -13.54
N SER A 46 13.56 10.47 -13.40
CA SER A 46 13.75 11.41 -14.51
C SER A 46 14.81 12.49 -14.24
N GLY A 47 15.42 12.49 -13.05
CA GLY A 47 16.35 13.56 -12.63
C GLY A 47 15.65 14.86 -12.21
N ARG A 48 14.32 14.92 -12.24
CA ARG A 48 13.58 16.13 -11.87
C ARG A 48 13.24 16.14 -10.38
N PRO A 49 13.51 17.24 -9.64
CA PRO A 49 13.23 17.28 -8.20
C PRO A 49 11.74 17.33 -7.87
N ALA A 50 10.86 17.56 -8.84
CA ALA A 50 9.41 17.69 -8.65
C ALA A 50 8.64 17.07 -9.82
N PRO A 51 7.40 16.59 -9.59
CA PRO A 51 6.68 16.60 -8.31
C PRO A 51 7.25 15.62 -7.29
N VAL A 52 7.19 15.98 -6.01
CA VAL A 52 7.56 15.06 -4.92
C VAL A 52 6.41 14.10 -4.69
N ILE A 53 6.67 12.82 -4.93
CA ILE A 53 5.66 11.76 -4.99
C ILE A 53 5.38 11.19 -3.60
N ALA A 54 6.44 10.85 -2.86
CA ALA A 54 6.34 10.30 -1.51
C ALA A 54 6.30 11.40 -0.45
N ARG A 55 5.32 11.32 0.46
CA ARG A 55 5.07 12.33 1.49
C ARG A 55 4.75 11.67 2.82
N PHE A 56 5.33 12.18 3.89
CA PHE A 56 5.20 11.59 5.22
C PHE A 56 4.88 12.64 6.27
N LEU A 57 4.22 12.24 7.36
CA LEU A 57 4.11 13.06 8.56
C LEU A 57 5.43 13.04 9.34
N PRO A 58 5.70 14.05 10.20
CA PRO A 58 6.84 14.03 11.09
C PRO A 58 6.85 12.77 11.95
N GLY A 59 7.91 11.98 11.82
CA GLY A 59 8.09 10.72 12.54
C GLY A 59 7.21 9.56 12.05
N GLN A 60 6.52 9.70 10.92
CA GLN A 60 5.85 8.56 10.27
C GLN A 60 6.91 7.56 9.78
N ARG A 61 6.67 6.28 10.01
CA ARG A 61 7.57 5.20 9.62
C ARG A 61 7.33 4.77 8.18
N PHE A 62 8.39 4.43 7.48
CA PHE A 62 8.36 3.84 6.15
C PHE A 62 9.65 3.07 5.88
N ASP A 63 9.62 2.17 4.91
CA ASP A 63 10.80 1.42 4.47
C ASP A 63 11.52 2.14 3.32
N LEU A 64 12.85 2.02 3.30
CA LEU A 64 13.67 2.32 2.13
C LEU A 64 14.07 1.01 1.46
N GLN A 65 14.01 0.96 0.13
CA GLN A 65 14.44 -0.21 -0.62
C GLN A 65 15.09 0.19 -1.95
N ALA A 66 16.03 -0.63 -2.43
CA ALA A 66 16.64 -0.47 -3.73
C ALA A 66 16.88 -1.82 -4.41
N THR A 67 16.64 -1.88 -5.72
CA THR A 67 17.05 -3.02 -6.56
C THR A 67 18.40 -2.70 -7.19
N LEU A 68 19.42 -3.42 -6.77
CA LEU A 68 20.81 -3.23 -7.17
C LEU A 68 21.19 -4.26 -8.24
N ARG A 69 21.77 -3.81 -9.34
CA ARG A 69 22.23 -4.66 -10.45
C ARG A 69 23.75 -4.55 -10.54
N PRO A 70 24.49 -5.60 -10.18
CA PRO A 70 25.93 -5.63 -10.39
C PRO A 70 26.25 -5.86 -11.88
N ASP A 71 27.50 -5.57 -12.23
CA ASP A 71 28.08 -5.92 -13.52
C ASP A 71 28.12 -7.41 -13.75
N GLU A 72 28.28 -7.80 -15.01
CA GLU A 72 28.40 -9.20 -15.40
C GLU A 72 29.57 -9.87 -14.66
N GLY A 73 29.28 -10.96 -13.94
CA GLY A 73 30.25 -11.70 -13.14
C GLY A 73 30.55 -11.12 -11.75
N ALA A 74 30.02 -9.93 -11.41
CA ALA A 74 30.16 -9.33 -10.09
C ALA A 74 28.95 -9.62 -9.17
N SER A 75 29.12 -9.39 -7.87
CA SER A 75 28.04 -9.47 -6.87
C SER A 75 28.03 -8.23 -5.98
N ILE A 76 26.88 -7.92 -5.37
CA ILE A 76 26.77 -6.84 -4.38
C ILE A 76 27.25 -7.36 -3.03
N THR A 77 28.20 -6.66 -2.42
CA THR A 77 28.80 -7.02 -1.11
C THR A 77 28.34 -6.11 0.02
N GLY A 78 27.83 -4.91 -0.29
CA GLY A 78 27.35 -3.96 0.70
C GLY A 78 26.37 -2.96 0.13
N ALA A 79 25.48 -2.45 0.97
CA ALA A 79 24.66 -1.28 0.67
C ALA A 79 24.49 -0.41 1.92
N ARG A 80 24.44 0.89 1.72
CA ARG A 80 24.25 1.89 2.77
C ARG A 80 23.22 2.91 2.32
N PHE A 81 22.16 3.09 3.11
CA PHE A 81 21.20 4.16 2.92
C PHE A 81 21.62 5.41 3.69
N MET A 82 21.32 6.58 3.13
CA MET A 82 21.56 7.89 3.72
C MET A 82 20.32 8.77 3.55
N ILE A 83 20.10 9.68 4.50
CA ILE A 83 19.14 10.79 4.41
C ILE A 83 19.90 12.08 4.63
N ASP A 84 19.74 13.02 3.69
CA ASP A 84 20.44 14.32 3.65
C ASP A 84 21.97 14.16 3.82
N GLY A 85 22.53 13.16 3.13
CA GLY A 85 23.96 12.81 3.18
C GLY A 85 24.43 12.12 4.46
N LYS A 86 23.55 11.92 5.45
CA LYS A 86 23.89 11.22 6.70
C LYS A 86 23.49 9.75 6.61
N ALA A 87 24.43 8.86 6.91
CA ALA A 87 24.17 7.42 6.96
C ALA A 87 23.08 7.09 7.97
N LEU A 88 22.16 6.21 7.59
CA LEU A 88 21.15 5.70 8.50
C LEU A 88 21.79 4.78 9.54
N ASP A 89 21.41 5.00 10.80
CA ASP A 89 21.67 4.07 11.89
C ASP A 89 20.61 2.96 11.93
N ALA A 90 20.50 2.23 10.81
CA ALA A 90 19.60 1.11 10.65
C ALA A 90 20.29 0.01 9.84
N PRO A 91 20.14 -1.28 10.24
CA PRO A 91 20.70 -2.37 9.47
C PRO A 91 20.06 -2.41 8.08
N VAL A 92 20.89 -2.71 7.07
CA VAL A 92 20.45 -2.92 5.70
C VAL A 92 20.48 -4.41 5.41
N SER A 93 19.32 -4.99 5.10
CA SER A 93 19.24 -6.38 4.64
C SER A 93 19.56 -6.44 3.15
N LEU A 94 20.36 -7.43 2.73
CA LEU A 94 20.61 -7.75 1.33
C LEU A 94 19.99 -9.10 1.00
N ARG A 95 19.12 -9.14 -0.03
CA ARG A 95 18.50 -10.35 -0.56
C ARG A 95 18.91 -10.53 -2.01
N ALA A 96 19.62 -11.62 -2.31
CA ALA A 96 19.94 -11.97 -3.70
C ALA A 96 18.68 -12.38 -4.48
N CYS A 97 18.59 -11.97 -5.74
CA CYS A 97 17.47 -12.32 -6.63
C CYS A 97 17.68 -13.65 -7.36
N THR A 98 18.51 -14.54 -6.83
CA THR A 98 18.67 -15.91 -7.37
C THR A 98 17.33 -16.66 -7.39
N THR A 99 16.51 -16.42 -6.38
CA THR A 99 15.10 -16.81 -6.26
C THR A 99 14.29 -15.68 -5.62
N GLY A 100 12.96 -15.76 -5.72
CA GLY A 100 12.07 -14.87 -4.96
C GLY A 100 11.96 -13.42 -5.46
N CYS A 101 12.56 -13.09 -6.61
CA CYS A 101 12.33 -11.82 -7.32
C CYS A 101 11.49 -12.03 -8.59
N LEU A 102 10.87 -10.95 -9.07
CA LEU A 102 10.03 -10.97 -10.27
C LEU A 102 10.83 -11.45 -11.50
N PRO A 103 10.19 -12.13 -12.48
CA PRO A 103 10.90 -12.70 -13.64
C PRO A 103 11.68 -11.70 -14.50
N ALA A 104 11.28 -10.42 -14.50
CA ALA A 104 11.96 -9.35 -15.23
C ALA A 104 13.24 -8.85 -14.54
N VAL A 105 13.49 -9.28 -13.31
CA VAL A 105 14.64 -8.86 -12.51
C VAL A 105 15.80 -9.84 -12.77
N PRO A 106 17.01 -9.35 -13.12
CA PRO A 106 18.16 -10.22 -13.30
C PRO A 106 18.45 -11.04 -12.05
N LYS A 107 18.77 -12.33 -12.21
CA LYS A 107 19.11 -13.22 -11.07
C LYS A 107 20.35 -12.77 -10.29
N SER A 108 21.23 -11.99 -10.91
CA SER A 108 22.40 -11.37 -10.27
C SER A 108 22.05 -10.15 -9.41
N ALA A 109 20.81 -9.63 -9.52
CA ALA A 109 20.40 -8.47 -8.75
C ALA A 109 20.32 -8.76 -7.24
N THR A 110 20.35 -7.71 -6.44
CA THR A 110 20.21 -7.76 -4.99
C THR A 110 19.25 -6.68 -4.52
N ILE A 111 18.29 -7.06 -3.68
CA ILE A 111 17.38 -6.12 -3.01
C ILE A 111 18.04 -5.67 -1.70
N ALA A 112 18.28 -4.37 -1.56
CA ALA A 112 18.74 -3.76 -0.33
C ALA A 112 17.56 -3.10 0.39
N THR A 113 17.38 -3.33 1.69
CA THR A 113 16.24 -2.78 2.44
C THR A 113 16.65 -2.25 3.80
N ALA A 114 16.15 -1.06 4.16
CA ALA A 114 16.21 -0.53 5.52
C ALA A 114 14.79 -0.32 6.04
N ARG A 115 14.48 -0.92 7.20
CA ARG A 115 13.10 -1.04 7.70
C ARG A 115 12.75 0.00 8.77
N ALA A 116 11.51 0.49 8.73
CA ALA A 116 10.92 1.44 9.68
C ALA A 116 11.81 2.67 9.94
N VAL A 117 12.22 3.34 8.87
CA VAL A 117 12.91 4.63 8.89
C VAL A 117 11.88 5.72 9.19
N SER A 118 12.29 6.78 9.89
CA SER A 118 11.41 7.92 10.19
C SER A 118 12.22 9.20 10.26
N VAL A 119 11.63 10.31 9.82
CA VAL A 119 12.26 11.63 9.80
C VAL A 119 11.35 12.63 10.50
N MET A 120 11.90 13.38 11.46
CA MET A 120 11.17 14.35 12.27
C MET A 120 11.14 15.77 11.68
N PRO A 121 12.27 16.33 11.20
CA PRO A 121 12.24 17.65 10.59
C PRO A 121 11.30 17.68 9.39
N ALA A 122 10.48 18.74 9.29
CA ALA A 122 9.65 18.96 8.11
C ALA A 122 10.48 19.55 6.97
N GLY A 123 10.08 19.27 5.73
CA GLY A 123 10.70 19.78 4.52
C GLY A 123 10.97 18.72 3.47
N LEU A 124 11.63 19.15 2.39
CA LEU A 124 12.13 18.25 1.36
C LEU A 124 13.41 17.58 1.83
N HIS A 125 13.48 16.25 1.72
CA HIS A 125 14.65 15.45 2.05
C HIS A 125 15.16 14.71 0.83
N THR A 126 16.47 14.52 0.77
CA THR A 126 17.09 13.60 -0.19
C THR A 126 17.43 12.31 0.52
N PHE A 127 17.13 11.19 -0.11
CA PHE A 127 17.63 9.90 0.33
C PHE A 127 18.45 9.25 -0.77
N SER A 128 19.43 8.47 -0.38
CA SER A 128 20.34 7.84 -1.32
C SER A 128 20.75 6.46 -0.85
N VAL A 129 21.04 5.59 -1.82
CA VAL A 129 21.67 4.30 -1.58
C VAL A 129 23.04 4.30 -2.24
N MET A 130 24.08 3.92 -1.50
CA MET A 130 25.39 3.59 -2.04
C MET A 130 25.56 2.07 -1.94
N ALA A 131 25.81 1.41 -3.06
CA ALA A 131 26.02 -0.03 -3.13
C ALA A 131 27.45 -0.32 -3.62
N THR A 132 28.09 -1.30 -3.01
CA THR A 132 29.47 -1.73 -3.33
C THR A 132 29.45 -3.14 -3.87
N GLN A 133 30.23 -3.37 -4.92
CA GLN A 133 30.41 -4.66 -5.58
C GLN A 133 31.62 -5.44 -5.03
N SER A 134 31.71 -6.70 -5.43
CA SER A 134 32.82 -7.60 -5.13
C SER A 134 34.18 -7.15 -5.68
N ASP A 135 34.20 -6.36 -6.74
CA ASP A 135 35.41 -5.78 -7.35
C ASP A 135 35.79 -4.42 -6.76
N GLY A 136 35.03 -3.93 -5.76
CA GLY A 136 35.25 -2.66 -5.08
C GLY A 136 34.61 -1.44 -5.75
N GLN A 137 34.03 -1.59 -6.95
CA GLN A 137 33.26 -0.51 -7.56
C GLN A 137 32.00 -0.21 -6.75
N SER A 138 31.50 1.02 -6.87
CA SER A 138 30.30 1.44 -6.17
C SER A 138 29.40 2.30 -7.05
N VAL A 139 28.09 2.14 -6.87
CA VAL A 139 27.05 2.97 -7.48
C VAL A 139 26.31 3.74 -6.39
N MET A 140 25.92 4.98 -6.70
CA MET A 140 25.03 5.77 -5.88
C MET A 140 23.81 6.21 -6.67
N ALA A 141 22.64 6.09 -6.06
CA ALA A 141 21.39 6.63 -6.59
C ALA A 141 20.71 7.50 -5.55
N ASN A 142 20.01 8.54 -6.02
CA ASN A 142 19.35 9.53 -5.19
C ASN A 142 17.86 9.59 -5.53
N GLY A 143 17.03 9.73 -4.50
CA GLY A 143 15.62 10.06 -4.61
C GLY A 143 15.28 11.14 -3.58
N ASN A 144 14.02 11.56 -3.57
CA ASN A 144 13.51 12.54 -2.62
C ASN A 144 12.13 12.16 -2.09
N PHE A 145 11.83 12.67 -0.90
CA PHE A 145 10.50 12.63 -0.28
C PHE A 145 10.31 13.91 0.53
N GLU A 146 9.07 14.20 0.91
CA GLU A 146 8.74 15.36 1.72
C GLU A 146 8.18 14.94 3.08
N VAL A 147 8.68 15.52 4.16
CA VAL A 147 8.03 15.48 5.47
C VAL A 147 7.13 16.70 5.57
N VAL A 148 5.82 16.49 5.51
CA VAL A 148 4.82 17.56 5.49
C VAL A 148 4.61 18.08 6.91
N PRO A 149 4.78 19.38 7.18
CA PRO A 149 4.62 19.91 8.54
C PRO A 149 3.17 19.76 9.01
N LEU A 150 2.99 19.40 10.29
CA LEU A 150 1.70 19.51 10.95
C LEU A 150 1.38 20.99 11.19
N MET A 151 0.28 21.49 10.60
CA MET A 151 -0.11 22.89 10.78
C MET A 151 -0.53 23.16 12.23
N ALA A 152 0.06 24.18 12.84
CA ALA A 152 -0.34 24.67 14.16
C ALA A 152 -1.54 25.62 14.06
N GLY A 153 -2.43 25.62 15.07
CA GLY A 153 -3.50 26.62 15.20
C GLY A 153 -4.93 26.17 14.88
N GLY A 154 -5.16 24.87 14.63
CA GLY A 154 -6.51 24.29 14.49
C GLY A 154 -7.13 23.83 15.82
N GLN A 155 -8.43 23.58 15.82
CA GLN A 155 -9.08 22.90 16.95
C GLN A 155 -8.50 21.49 17.14
N LYS A 156 -8.27 21.10 18.39
CA LYS A 156 -7.76 19.76 18.71
C LYS A 156 -8.76 18.69 18.27
N VAL A 157 -8.38 17.87 17.30
CA VAL A 157 -9.19 16.75 16.81
C VAL A 157 -9.04 15.56 17.76
N LYS A 158 -10.13 15.15 18.42
CA LYS A 158 -10.14 13.97 19.30
C LYS A 158 -10.23 12.67 18.51
N ASN A 159 -11.14 12.62 17.53
CA ASN A 159 -11.51 11.44 16.76
C ASN A 159 -11.47 11.77 15.26
N ILE A 160 -11.09 10.78 14.45
CA ILE A 160 -11.14 10.85 12.98
C ILE A 160 -12.09 9.74 12.54
N ILE A 161 -13.10 10.09 11.73
CA ILE A 161 -14.04 9.14 11.14
C ILE A 161 -13.98 9.33 9.63
N ILE A 162 -13.59 8.27 8.92
CA ILE A 162 -13.56 8.24 7.46
C ILE A 162 -14.76 7.41 6.99
N LEU A 163 -15.69 8.06 6.30
CA LEU A 163 -16.82 7.40 5.64
C LEU A 163 -16.47 7.21 4.16
N LEU A 164 -16.05 6.00 3.80
CA LEU A 164 -15.65 5.68 2.43
C LEU A 164 -16.80 4.98 1.68
N GLY A 165 -17.35 5.65 0.67
CA GLY A 165 -18.25 5.02 -0.30
C GLY A 165 -17.44 4.38 -1.44
N ASP A 166 -17.22 3.07 -1.39
CA ASP A 166 -16.49 2.37 -2.45
C ASP A 166 -17.21 2.53 -3.81
N GLY A 167 -16.46 2.94 -4.83
CA GLY A 167 -17.01 3.27 -6.16
C GLY A 167 -17.94 4.50 -6.22
N MET A 168 -18.05 5.30 -5.16
CA MET A 168 -19.01 6.42 -5.08
C MET A 168 -18.48 7.71 -5.74
N GLY A 169 -18.54 7.78 -7.07
CA GLY A 169 -18.26 9.00 -7.83
C GLY A 169 -19.38 10.06 -7.76
N ALA A 170 -19.16 11.18 -8.45
CA ALA A 170 -20.12 12.29 -8.51
C ALA A 170 -21.49 11.89 -9.13
N ALA A 171 -21.47 10.97 -10.10
CA ALA A 171 -22.67 10.43 -10.71
C ALA A 171 -23.51 9.61 -9.70
N GLN A 172 -22.85 8.76 -8.91
CA GLN A 172 -23.48 7.95 -7.87
C GLN A 172 -24.09 8.82 -6.76
N ARG A 173 -23.39 9.88 -6.33
CA ARG A 173 -23.94 10.87 -5.38
C ARG A 173 -25.20 11.56 -5.92
N THR A 174 -25.20 11.92 -7.20
CA THR A 174 -26.35 12.55 -7.84
C THR A 174 -27.53 11.58 -7.96
N ALA A 175 -27.27 10.34 -8.37
CA ALA A 175 -28.29 9.29 -8.41
C ALA A 175 -28.91 9.06 -7.02
N ALA A 176 -28.08 8.99 -5.96
CA ALA A 176 -28.55 8.83 -4.59
C ALA A 176 -29.46 9.99 -4.14
N ARG A 177 -29.12 11.23 -4.48
CA ARG A 177 -30.00 12.39 -4.23
C ARG A 177 -31.37 12.24 -4.91
N ILE A 178 -31.40 11.81 -6.17
CA ILE A 178 -32.65 11.64 -6.93
C ILE A 178 -33.50 10.50 -6.33
N VAL A 179 -32.87 9.40 -5.94
CA VAL A 179 -33.56 8.27 -5.27
C VAL A 179 -34.11 8.67 -3.90
N ASN A 180 -33.49 9.63 -3.22
CA ASN A 180 -33.99 10.23 -1.97
C ASN A 180 -35.17 11.19 -2.16
N GLY A 181 -35.69 11.31 -3.39
CA GLY A 181 -36.88 12.09 -3.74
C GLY A 181 -36.55 13.25 -4.67
N TYR A 182 -37.43 13.48 -5.64
CA TYR A 182 -37.35 14.59 -6.59
C TYR A 182 -38.72 15.22 -6.82
N ALA A 183 -38.75 16.54 -7.04
CA ALA A 183 -39.93 17.30 -7.39
C ALA A 183 -39.53 18.47 -8.29
N GLN A 184 -40.38 18.83 -9.26
CA GLN A 184 -40.15 19.95 -10.18
C GLN A 184 -38.74 19.92 -10.84
N GLY A 185 -38.27 18.72 -11.20
CA GLY A 185 -36.96 18.52 -11.85
C GLY A 185 -35.74 18.66 -10.94
N LYS A 186 -35.91 18.70 -9.61
CA LYS A 186 -34.81 18.83 -8.64
C LYS A 186 -34.90 17.76 -7.55
N ALA A 187 -33.76 17.32 -7.03
CA ALA A 187 -33.73 16.54 -5.80
C ALA A 187 -34.30 17.38 -4.64
N ILE A 188 -35.15 16.77 -3.82
CA ILE A 188 -35.87 17.48 -2.74
C ILE A 188 -34.92 17.82 -1.60
N ASN A 189 -34.13 16.84 -1.16
CA ASN A 189 -33.24 16.96 -0.01
C ASN A 189 -31.77 16.72 -0.40
N PRO A 190 -30.83 17.44 0.21
CA PRO A 190 -29.42 17.08 0.14
C PRO A 190 -29.17 15.72 0.84
N LEU A 191 -28.08 15.03 0.49
CA LEU A 191 -27.56 13.94 1.31
C LEU A 191 -26.89 14.52 2.55
N ALA A 192 -26.77 13.74 3.63
CA ALA A 192 -26.03 14.17 4.82
C ALA A 192 -24.60 14.64 4.48
N MET A 193 -23.89 13.95 3.58
CA MET A 193 -22.55 14.34 3.12
C MET A 193 -22.51 15.68 2.36
N ASP A 194 -23.64 16.12 1.77
CA ASP A 194 -23.70 17.39 1.05
C ASP A 194 -23.76 18.59 2.02
N THR A 195 -24.00 18.35 3.31
CA THR A 195 -24.04 19.38 4.36
C THR A 195 -22.66 19.72 4.92
N PHE A 196 -21.62 18.98 4.52
CA PHE A 196 -20.26 19.22 4.99
C PHE A 196 -19.76 20.58 4.46
N PRO A 197 -19.11 21.40 5.31
CA PRO A 197 -18.75 22.78 4.94
C PRO A 197 -17.60 22.87 3.94
N VAL A 198 -16.88 21.77 3.73
CA VAL A 198 -15.71 21.69 2.85
C VAL A 198 -15.89 20.52 1.89
N THR A 199 -15.64 20.78 0.61
CA THR A 199 -15.59 19.76 -0.44
C THR A 199 -14.28 19.88 -1.20
N GLY A 200 -13.79 18.76 -1.72
CA GLY A 200 -12.57 18.69 -2.50
C GLY A 200 -12.68 17.63 -3.59
N ILE A 201 -11.80 17.75 -4.60
CA ILE A 201 -11.66 16.75 -5.66
C ILE A 201 -10.30 16.10 -5.49
N VAL A 202 -10.28 14.77 -5.50
CA VAL A 202 -9.06 13.97 -5.33
C VAL A 202 -8.76 13.22 -6.63
N LYS A 203 -7.48 13.18 -7.02
CA LYS A 203 -7.00 12.40 -8.17
C LYS A 203 -6.59 11.00 -7.72
N THR A 204 -7.35 9.99 -8.13
CA THR A 204 -7.30 8.64 -7.53
C THR A 204 -6.36 7.65 -8.23
N ALA A 205 -5.81 7.96 -9.40
CA ALA A 205 -4.90 7.07 -10.14
C ALA A 205 -3.81 6.44 -9.25
N SER A 206 -3.49 5.17 -9.44
CA SER A 206 -2.35 4.48 -8.83
C SER A 206 -1.11 4.63 -9.72
N PRO A 207 0.11 4.32 -9.24
CA PRO A 207 1.33 4.44 -10.03
C PRO A 207 1.34 3.57 -11.30
N ASN A 208 0.65 2.42 -11.29
CA ASN A 208 0.56 1.51 -12.43
C ASN A 208 -0.79 1.54 -13.18
N SER A 209 -1.77 2.37 -12.77
CA SER A 209 -3.06 2.46 -13.45
C SER A 209 -3.74 3.82 -13.30
N VAL A 210 -4.30 4.32 -14.40
CA VAL A 210 -5.19 5.50 -14.38
C VAL A 210 -6.53 5.23 -13.71
N VAL A 211 -6.95 3.96 -13.68
CA VAL A 211 -8.14 3.48 -12.94
C VAL A 211 -7.66 2.62 -11.76
N PRO A 212 -7.65 3.14 -10.53
CA PRO A 212 -7.24 2.37 -9.37
C PRO A 212 -8.28 1.30 -9.02
N ASP A 213 -7.87 0.25 -8.34
CA ASP A 213 -8.78 -0.59 -7.56
C ASP A 213 -8.87 -0.06 -6.10
N SER A 214 -9.66 -0.72 -5.26
CA SER A 214 -9.93 -0.25 -3.88
C SER A 214 -8.69 -0.22 -2.98
N ALA A 215 -7.70 -1.10 -3.20
CA ALA A 215 -6.53 -1.24 -2.34
C ALA A 215 -5.65 0.04 -2.26
N PRO A 216 -5.14 0.59 -3.37
CA PRO A 216 -4.44 1.86 -3.36
C PRO A 216 -5.36 3.06 -3.12
N GLY A 217 -6.67 2.91 -3.39
CA GLY A 217 -7.68 3.91 -3.06
C GLY A 217 -7.73 4.18 -1.56
N MET A 218 -7.98 3.14 -0.75
CA MET A 218 -8.01 3.28 0.70
C MET A 218 -6.62 3.59 1.26
N THR A 219 -5.60 2.83 0.86
CA THR A 219 -4.23 3.00 1.38
C THR A 219 -3.77 4.44 1.21
N GLY A 220 -3.95 5.05 0.03
CA GLY A 220 -3.56 6.43 -0.21
C GLY A 220 -4.24 7.45 0.72
N TYR A 221 -5.49 7.19 1.14
CA TYR A 221 -6.21 8.08 2.05
C TYR A 221 -5.71 8.01 3.50
N VAL A 222 -5.11 6.89 3.92
CA VAL A 222 -4.66 6.69 5.31
C VAL A 222 -3.16 6.49 5.48
N SER A 223 -2.37 6.37 4.42
CA SER A 223 -0.90 6.36 4.49
C SER A 223 -0.28 7.66 3.96
N GLY A 224 -1.04 8.44 3.19
CA GLY A 224 -0.57 9.64 2.48
C GLY A 224 0.25 9.33 1.22
N ASN A 225 0.43 8.05 0.87
CA ASN A 225 1.29 7.60 -0.23
C ASN A 225 0.53 6.69 -1.19
N LYS A 226 0.82 6.84 -2.48
CA LYS A 226 0.27 5.99 -3.53
C LYS A 226 1.09 4.71 -3.70
N ASN A 227 0.37 3.63 -3.95
CA ASN A 227 0.86 2.28 -4.17
C ASN A 227 0.14 1.68 -5.38
N ASN A 228 0.68 0.61 -5.96
CA ASN A 228 0.08 0.00 -7.16
C ASN A 228 -1.28 -0.62 -6.86
N ASN A 229 -2.03 -0.91 -7.92
CA ASN A 229 -3.20 -1.77 -7.79
C ASN A 229 -2.83 -3.11 -7.13
N ASN A 230 -3.75 -3.62 -6.30
CA ASN A 230 -3.61 -4.76 -5.39
C ASN A 230 -2.75 -4.54 -4.14
N GLU A 231 -1.99 -3.46 -4.02
CA GLU A 231 -1.14 -3.24 -2.87
C GLU A 231 -1.91 -2.57 -1.72
N GLU A 232 -1.60 -2.96 -0.49
CA GLU A 232 -2.17 -2.45 0.76
C GLU A 232 -1.02 -2.08 1.69
N GLY A 233 -0.86 -0.79 2.00
CA GLY A 233 0.11 -0.33 2.99
C GLY A 233 1.58 -0.55 2.64
N VAL A 234 1.91 -0.81 1.38
CA VAL A 234 3.28 -1.06 0.92
C VAL A 234 3.59 -0.26 -0.33
N PHE A 235 4.88 -0.04 -0.60
CA PHE A 235 5.35 0.44 -1.89
C PHE A 235 5.61 -0.73 -2.85
N PRO A 236 5.57 -0.46 -4.17
CA PRO A 236 5.97 -1.44 -5.17
C PRO A 236 7.43 -1.84 -5.04
N ASP A 237 7.70 -3.14 -5.18
CA ASP A 237 9.05 -3.64 -5.31
C ASP A 237 9.20 -4.72 -6.39
N ASP A 238 10.30 -5.47 -6.31
CA ASP A 238 10.76 -6.45 -7.28
C ASP A 238 10.78 -7.89 -6.71
N THR A 239 10.15 -8.13 -5.56
CA THR A 239 10.00 -9.47 -4.95
C THR A 239 8.70 -10.14 -5.38
N VAL A 240 8.54 -11.44 -5.09
CA VAL A 240 7.31 -12.20 -5.37
C VAL A 240 6.48 -12.50 -4.13
N ASP A 241 7.06 -12.31 -2.94
CA ASP A 241 6.40 -12.62 -1.68
C ASP A 241 5.43 -11.48 -1.36
N PRO A 242 4.13 -11.76 -1.18
CA PRO A 242 3.15 -10.72 -0.95
C PRO A 242 3.34 -9.94 0.36
N PHE A 243 4.19 -10.39 1.30
CA PHE A 243 4.31 -9.79 2.63
C PHE A 243 5.70 -9.22 2.95
N ASP A 244 6.64 -9.21 2.00
CA ASP A 244 7.99 -8.68 2.20
C ASP A 244 8.22 -7.25 1.65
N ASN A 245 7.25 -6.72 0.89
CA ASN A 245 7.31 -5.39 0.30
C ASN A 245 7.63 -4.27 1.31
N PRO A 246 8.21 -3.14 0.85
CA PRO A 246 8.51 -1.99 1.71
C PRO A 246 7.25 -1.39 2.33
N ARG A 247 7.12 -1.42 3.66
CA ARG A 247 5.92 -0.96 4.38
C ARG A 247 5.84 0.56 4.49
N ILE A 248 4.62 1.06 4.58
CA ILE A 248 4.26 2.47 4.82
C ILE A 248 3.36 2.50 6.05
N GLU A 249 3.74 3.23 7.10
CA GLU A 249 2.92 3.28 8.32
C GLU A 249 1.55 3.92 8.03
N TYR A 250 0.49 3.23 8.44
CA TYR A 250 -0.87 3.76 8.35
C TYR A 250 -1.12 4.85 9.39
N LEU A 251 -2.13 5.69 9.13
CA LEU A 251 -2.59 6.70 10.08
C LEU A 251 -3.06 6.05 11.40
N SER A 252 -3.65 4.86 11.35
CA SER A 252 -4.04 4.06 12.52
C SER A 252 -2.83 3.74 13.39
N GLU A 253 -1.79 3.15 12.80
CA GLU A 253 -0.54 2.80 13.47
C GLU A 253 0.19 4.02 14.00
N TYR A 254 0.31 5.07 13.18
CA TYR A 254 0.93 6.34 13.57
C TYR A 254 0.24 6.94 14.79
N LEU A 255 -1.10 7.03 14.78
CA LEU A 255 -1.87 7.60 15.88
C LEU A 255 -1.90 6.67 17.11
N HIS A 256 -1.85 5.36 16.92
CA HIS A 256 -1.72 4.42 18.04
C HIS A 256 -0.36 4.59 18.72
N ARG A 257 0.73 4.54 17.95
CA ARG A 257 2.10 4.68 18.47
C ARG A 257 2.37 6.04 19.11
N THR A 258 1.86 7.12 18.53
CA THR A 258 2.19 8.49 18.99
C THR A 258 1.19 9.03 20.01
N GLN A 259 -0.05 8.54 20.03
CA GLN A 259 -1.13 9.12 20.84
C GLN A 259 -2.02 8.07 21.53
N GLY A 260 -1.72 6.78 21.41
CA GLY A 260 -2.51 5.69 22.02
C GLY A 260 -3.94 5.59 21.48
N LYS A 261 -4.21 6.09 20.25
CA LYS A 261 -5.57 6.01 19.68
C LYS A 261 -5.95 4.58 19.33
N ALA A 262 -7.24 4.31 19.41
CA ALA A 262 -7.83 3.06 18.97
C ALA A 262 -8.26 3.14 17.50
N LEU A 263 -8.22 1.99 16.81
CA LEU A 263 -8.76 1.80 15.47
C LEU A 263 -10.07 1.01 15.54
N GLY A 264 -11.05 1.48 14.78
CA GLY A 264 -12.28 0.75 14.48
C GLY A 264 -12.51 0.68 12.98
N ILE A 265 -12.80 -0.52 12.48
CA ILE A 265 -13.12 -0.80 11.07
C ILE A 265 -14.54 -1.35 11.03
N VAL A 266 -15.41 -0.70 10.26
CA VAL A 266 -16.79 -1.12 10.03
C VAL A 266 -17.07 -1.07 8.55
N THR A 267 -17.54 -2.18 7.98
CA THR A 267 -17.81 -2.30 6.56
C THR A 267 -19.04 -3.16 6.30
N THR A 268 -19.69 -2.96 5.16
CA THR A 268 -20.71 -3.89 4.64
C THR A 268 -20.08 -5.00 3.79
N ALA A 269 -18.81 -4.86 3.42
CA ALA A 269 -18.07 -5.88 2.67
C ALA A 269 -17.59 -7.00 3.61
N ASP A 270 -16.96 -8.00 3.01
CA ASP A 270 -16.06 -8.91 3.67
C ASP A 270 -14.92 -8.11 4.30
N VAL A 271 -14.60 -8.35 5.58
CA VAL A 271 -13.48 -7.65 6.24
C VAL A 271 -12.12 -8.01 5.63
N PHE A 272 -12.04 -9.11 4.89
CA PHE A 272 -10.89 -9.46 4.05
C PHE A 272 -10.70 -8.52 2.84
N ASP A 273 -11.74 -7.81 2.39
CA ASP A 273 -11.65 -6.97 1.20
C ASP A 273 -10.68 -5.79 1.38
N ALA A 274 -10.24 -5.18 0.29
CA ALA A 274 -9.12 -4.25 0.34
C ALA A 274 -9.41 -2.93 1.05
N THR A 275 -10.65 -2.46 1.02
CA THR A 275 -11.04 -1.23 1.70
C THR A 275 -10.88 -1.35 3.24
N PRO A 276 -11.41 -2.38 3.92
CA PRO A 276 -11.09 -2.57 5.33
C PRO A 276 -9.61 -2.91 5.57
N ALA A 277 -8.99 -3.78 4.73
CA ALA A 277 -7.60 -4.23 4.93
C ALA A 277 -6.57 -3.10 4.80
N GLY A 278 -6.81 -2.15 3.87
CA GLY A 278 -6.02 -0.94 3.64
C GLY A 278 -5.99 0.08 4.80
N ASN A 279 -6.29 -0.33 6.02
CA ASN A 279 -6.17 0.43 7.26
C ASN A 279 -5.31 -0.27 8.33
N ALA A 280 -4.92 -1.52 8.10
CA ALA A 280 -4.30 -2.36 9.13
C ALA A 280 -3.37 -3.46 8.59
N VAL A 281 -3.39 -3.75 7.29
CA VAL A 281 -2.67 -4.89 6.69
C VAL A 281 -1.63 -4.40 5.69
N HIS A 282 -0.45 -5.01 5.70
CA HIS A 282 0.61 -4.72 4.73
C HIS A 282 0.81 -5.90 3.79
N THR A 283 0.46 -5.73 2.53
CA THR A 283 0.67 -6.75 1.49
C THR A 283 0.71 -6.15 0.08
N SER A 284 1.48 -6.73 -0.84
CA SER A 284 1.40 -6.38 -2.26
C SER A 284 0.25 -7.07 -3.01
N ASN A 285 -0.53 -7.90 -2.33
CA ASN A 285 -1.61 -8.65 -2.93
C ASN A 285 -2.86 -8.67 -2.03
N ARG A 286 -3.85 -7.84 -2.35
CA ARG A 286 -5.20 -7.85 -1.75
C ARG A 286 -5.94 -9.18 -1.81
N GLY A 287 -5.43 -10.13 -2.59
CA GLY A 287 -5.91 -11.50 -2.71
C GLY A 287 -5.09 -12.52 -1.91
N ALA A 288 -4.20 -12.10 -1.00
CA ALA A 288 -3.27 -12.97 -0.28
C ALA A 288 -3.90 -13.87 0.80
N GLY A 289 -5.23 -14.05 0.78
CA GLY A 289 -5.94 -15.04 1.59
C GLY A 289 -6.03 -14.72 3.09
N THR A 290 -6.15 -15.76 3.92
CA THR A 290 -6.17 -15.64 5.38
C THR A 290 -5.02 -14.83 5.97
N GLY A 291 -3.87 -14.72 5.30
CA GLY A 291 -2.79 -13.83 5.74
C GLY A 291 -3.20 -12.37 5.98
N ILE A 292 -4.24 -11.90 5.29
CA ILE A 292 -4.85 -10.59 5.53
C ILE A 292 -5.62 -10.56 6.87
N VAL A 293 -6.47 -11.55 7.15
CA VAL A 293 -7.27 -11.55 8.39
C VAL A 293 -6.46 -11.93 9.62
N ASP A 294 -5.39 -12.69 9.44
CA ASP A 294 -4.47 -13.06 10.50
C ASP A 294 -3.73 -11.80 11.01
N GLN A 295 -3.28 -10.92 10.10
CA GLN A 295 -2.66 -9.63 10.48
C GLN A 295 -3.58 -8.72 11.31
N TYR A 296 -4.91 -8.74 11.10
CA TYR A 296 -5.81 -7.97 11.99
C TYR A 296 -5.67 -8.36 13.45
N LEU A 297 -5.47 -9.65 13.73
CA LEU A 297 -5.26 -10.13 15.09
C LEU A 297 -3.80 -9.97 15.51
N ASP A 298 -2.88 -10.44 14.69
CA ASP A 298 -1.47 -10.59 15.02
C ASP A 298 -0.78 -9.22 15.19
N ASP A 299 -1.13 -8.25 14.33
CA ASP A 299 -0.61 -6.89 14.34
C ASP A 299 -1.58 -5.89 15.01
N ARG A 300 -2.62 -6.36 15.71
CA ARG A 300 -3.61 -5.50 16.41
C ARG A 300 -2.99 -4.49 17.37
N GLY A 301 -1.83 -4.83 17.96
CA GLY A 301 -1.09 -3.96 18.87
C GLY A 301 -0.34 -2.84 18.18
N LEU A 302 -0.06 -2.96 16.88
CA LEU A 302 0.53 -1.90 16.07
C LEU A 302 -0.55 -0.89 15.64
N THR A 303 -1.67 -1.40 15.17
CA THR A 303 -2.79 -0.60 14.62
C THR A 303 -3.72 -0.04 15.69
N GLY A 304 -3.70 -0.60 16.89
CA GLY A 304 -4.65 -0.27 17.95
C GLY A 304 -6.06 -0.81 17.67
N LEU A 305 -6.19 -1.89 16.89
CA LEU A 305 -7.49 -2.45 16.51
C LEU A 305 -8.31 -2.85 17.75
N THR A 306 -9.50 -2.26 17.85
CA THR A 306 -10.48 -2.51 18.93
C THR A 306 -11.84 -2.91 18.40
N VAL A 307 -12.22 -2.46 17.20
CA VAL A 307 -13.49 -2.84 16.57
C VAL A 307 -13.21 -3.32 15.14
N LEU A 308 -13.67 -4.51 14.81
CA LEU A 308 -13.68 -5.05 13.45
C LEU A 308 -15.07 -5.60 13.15
N MET A 309 -15.80 -4.97 12.25
CA MET A 309 -17.18 -5.36 11.93
C MET A 309 -17.44 -5.41 10.43
N GLY A 310 -18.08 -6.49 9.98
CA GLY A 310 -18.55 -6.65 8.60
C GLY A 310 -18.98 -8.09 8.28
N GLY A 311 -18.76 -8.48 7.03
CA GLY A 311 -18.90 -9.86 6.56
C GLY A 311 -17.61 -10.68 6.74
N GLY A 312 -17.51 -11.82 6.04
CA GLY A 312 -16.22 -12.51 5.89
C GLY A 312 -15.91 -13.62 6.88
N ARG A 313 -16.88 -14.13 7.62
CA ARG A 313 -16.64 -15.13 8.66
C ARG A 313 -15.88 -16.36 8.17
N LYS A 314 -16.01 -16.74 6.88
CA LYS A 314 -15.31 -17.89 6.28
C LYS A 314 -13.79 -17.85 6.45
N TRP A 315 -13.16 -16.69 6.55
CA TRP A 315 -11.71 -16.55 6.68
C TRP A 315 -11.20 -16.81 8.11
N PHE A 316 -12.10 -16.75 9.09
CA PHE A 316 -11.77 -16.84 10.51
C PHE A 316 -11.92 -18.26 11.08
N LEU A 317 -12.46 -19.19 10.28
CA LEU A 317 -12.76 -20.55 10.70
C LEU A 317 -11.61 -21.49 10.35
N PRO A 318 -11.34 -22.53 11.16
CA PRO A 318 -10.44 -23.62 10.78
C PRO A 318 -10.82 -24.22 9.43
N GLY A 319 -9.84 -24.64 8.64
CA GLY A 319 -10.04 -25.19 7.30
C GLY A 319 -10.85 -26.50 7.27
N THR A 320 -10.95 -27.20 8.42
CA THR A 320 -11.82 -28.36 8.60
C THR A 320 -13.29 -28.00 8.79
N THR A 321 -13.61 -26.73 9.04
CA THR A 321 -14.98 -26.25 9.23
C THR A 321 -15.69 -26.07 7.88
N PRO A 322 -16.88 -26.66 7.67
CA PRO A 322 -17.66 -26.45 6.46
C PRO A 322 -17.89 -24.96 6.16
N GLY A 323 -17.55 -24.54 4.94
CA GLY A 323 -17.67 -23.15 4.51
C GLY A 323 -16.49 -22.25 4.87
N SER A 324 -15.43 -22.79 5.50
CA SER A 324 -14.16 -22.08 5.67
C SER A 324 -13.47 -21.82 4.33
N ALA A 325 -12.75 -20.70 4.25
CA ALA A 325 -11.84 -20.36 3.14
C ALA A 325 -10.35 -20.48 3.53
N ARG A 326 -10.06 -20.95 4.75
CA ARG A 326 -8.69 -21.16 5.24
C ARG A 326 -8.07 -22.42 4.62
N GLY A 327 -6.80 -22.33 4.24
CA GLY A 327 -6.00 -23.46 3.76
C GLY A 327 -4.52 -23.10 3.60
N ASP A 328 -3.67 -24.08 3.33
CA ASP A 328 -2.20 -23.91 3.33
C ASP A 328 -1.67 -22.88 2.33
N LYS A 329 -2.46 -22.54 1.30
CA LYS A 329 -2.09 -21.57 0.25
C LYS A 329 -2.63 -20.16 0.46
N THR A 330 -3.46 -19.97 1.48
CA THR A 330 -4.11 -18.68 1.76
C THR A 330 -3.50 -17.98 2.95
N ASP A 331 -2.53 -18.56 3.65
CA ASP A 331 -1.94 -17.97 4.84
C ASP A 331 -0.66 -17.16 4.55
N TYR A 332 -0.26 -16.30 5.49
CA TYR A 332 1.03 -15.61 5.42
C TYR A 332 2.06 -16.30 6.31
N ASP A 333 3.28 -16.41 5.81
CA ASP A 333 4.43 -16.88 6.57
C ASP A 333 5.63 -16.06 6.14
N PHE A 334 6.03 -15.13 7.00
CA PHE A 334 7.34 -14.52 6.92
C PHE A 334 8.10 -14.80 8.21
N SER A 335 9.34 -15.26 8.04
CA SER A 335 10.17 -15.71 9.15
C SER A 335 10.92 -14.57 9.82
N GLY A 336 10.89 -14.52 11.16
CA GLY A 336 11.79 -13.66 11.94
C GLY A 336 13.28 -14.02 11.81
N GLY A 337 13.61 -15.16 11.19
CA GLY A 337 14.97 -15.61 10.92
C GLY A 337 15.47 -15.39 9.50
N ASP A 338 14.59 -15.11 8.52
CA ASP A 338 15.01 -14.76 7.16
C ASP A 338 15.61 -13.34 7.18
N PRO A 339 16.85 -13.11 6.71
CA PRO A 339 17.48 -11.80 6.79
C PRO A 339 16.69 -10.64 6.14
N HIS A 340 15.86 -10.93 5.14
CA HIS A 340 15.05 -9.94 4.42
C HIS A 340 13.78 -9.52 5.18
N THR A 341 13.13 -10.47 5.87
CA THR A 341 11.87 -10.25 6.61
C THR A 341 12.05 -10.16 8.13
N ALA A 342 13.20 -10.56 8.69
CA ALA A 342 13.55 -10.37 10.10
C ALA A 342 13.49 -8.90 10.53
N GLY A 343 13.80 -7.98 9.60
CA GLY A 343 13.64 -6.54 9.82
C GLY A 343 12.18 -6.12 10.01
N ILE A 344 11.22 -6.82 9.40
CA ILE A 344 9.79 -6.57 9.61
C ILE A 344 9.44 -6.86 11.07
N VAL A 345 9.79 -8.03 11.57
CA VAL A 345 9.55 -8.37 12.99
C VAL A 345 10.27 -7.41 13.94
N LYS A 346 11.59 -7.21 13.73
CA LYS A 346 12.41 -6.47 14.68
C LYS A 346 12.17 -4.95 14.68
N ARG A 347 11.91 -4.35 13.52
CA ARG A 347 11.82 -2.88 13.36
C ARG A 347 10.39 -2.38 13.33
N TRP A 348 9.49 -3.10 12.65
CA TRP A 348 8.06 -2.77 12.69
C TRP A 348 7.40 -3.28 13.97
N GLY A 349 7.90 -4.38 14.55
CA GLY A 349 7.24 -5.04 15.67
C GLY A 349 6.09 -5.94 15.22
N ALA A 350 6.03 -6.26 13.92
CA ALA A 350 5.00 -7.11 13.35
C ALA A 350 5.20 -8.56 13.75
N SER A 351 4.11 -9.28 13.92
CA SER A 351 4.12 -10.69 14.24
C SER A 351 4.50 -11.50 13.00
N PRO A 352 5.41 -12.49 13.09
CA PRO A 352 5.65 -13.41 12.00
C PRO A 352 4.40 -14.27 11.75
N GLY A 353 4.09 -14.50 10.48
CA GLY A 353 3.03 -15.43 10.09
C GLY A 353 3.46 -16.90 10.22
N LYS A 354 2.51 -17.82 10.11
CA LYS A 354 2.75 -19.27 10.03
C LYS A 354 1.61 -19.88 9.25
N LEU A 355 1.93 -20.71 8.25
CA LEU A 355 0.91 -21.52 7.56
C LEU A 355 0.21 -22.45 8.55
N ASP A 356 -1.04 -22.14 8.88
CA ASP A 356 -1.83 -22.91 9.83
C ASP A 356 -3.29 -23.01 9.36
N LYS A 357 -3.59 -24.10 8.66
CA LYS A 357 -4.95 -24.39 8.18
C LYS A 357 -5.93 -24.69 9.30
N ASP A 358 -5.47 -25.07 10.50
CA ASP A 358 -6.34 -25.48 11.61
C ASP A 358 -6.60 -24.33 12.59
N ARG A 359 -5.98 -23.16 12.36
CA ARG A 359 -6.14 -21.94 13.14
C ARG A 359 -7.60 -21.49 13.24
N ASP A 360 -8.05 -21.25 14.47
CA ASP A 360 -9.37 -20.70 14.80
C ASP A 360 -9.23 -19.24 15.24
N LEU A 361 -9.30 -18.31 14.29
CA LEU A 361 -9.19 -16.89 14.61
C LEU A 361 -10.36 -16.40 15.47
N LEU A 362 -11.56 -16.98 15.37
CA LEU A 362 -12.66 -16.57 16.23
C LEU A 362 -12.31 -16.82 17.70
N ALA A 363 -11.83 -18.03 18.00
CA ALA A 363 -11.39 -18.39 19.34
C ALA A 363 -10.21 -17.52 19.81
N GLU A 364 -9.25 -17.21 18.93
CA GLU A 364 -8.11 -16.38 19.30
C GLU A 364 -8.47 -14.90 19.52
N PHE A 365 -9.40 -14.33 18.74
CA PHE A 365 -9.95 -12.99 19.02
C PHE A 365 -10.66 -12.95 20.38
N GLN A 366 -11.44 -13.98 20.70
CA GLN A 366 -12.08 -14.10 22.01
C GLN A 366 -11.04 -14.24 23.15
N ALA A 367 -9.98 -15.02 22.94
CA ALA A 367 -8.86 -15.12 23.88
C ALA A 367 -8.15 -13.76 24.07
N ALA A 368 -8.06 -12.97 23.00
CA ALA A 368 -7.59 -11.58 23.01
C ALA A 368 -8.61 -10.57 23.56
N LYS A 369 -9.69 -11.05 24.19
CA LYS A 369 -10.75 -10.30 24.89
C LYS A 369 -11.70 -9.50 24.00
N PHE A 370 -11.79 -9.85 22.72
CA PHE A 370 -12.85 -9.32 21.87
C PHE A 370 -14.17 -10.03 22.19
N SER A 371 -15.23 -9.25 22.41
CA SER A 371 -16.58 -9.80 22.34
C SER A 371 -16.89 -10.17 20.89
N TYR A 372 -17.46 -11.35 20.68
CA TYR A 372 -17.83 -11.82 19.35
C TYR A 372 -19.34 -11.69 19.15
N ALA A 373 -19.74 -11.06 18.03
CA ALA A 373 -21.12 -10.95 17.59
C ALA A 373 -21.28 -11.56 16.18
N ALA A 374 -22.08 -12.62 16.09
CA ALA A 374 -22.37 -13.31 14.83
C ALA A 374 -23.58 -12.71 14.08
N ASP A 375 -24.41 -11.93 14.77
CA ASP A 375 -25.66 -11.37 14.25
C ASP A 375 -26.04 -10.10 15.04
N LYS A 376 -27.16 -9.49 14.65
CA LYS A 376 -27.66 -8.26 15.27
C LYS A 376 -28.02 -8.47 16.75
N THR A 377 -28.62 -9.60 17.11
CA THR A 377 -29.04 -9.87 18.49
C THR A 377 -27.82 -9.95 19.42
N ALA A 378 -26.78 -10.66 18.99
CA ALA A 378 -25.52 -10.72 19.72
C ALA A 378 -24.84 -9.35 19.79
N LEU A 379 -24.84 -8.59 18.69
CA LEU A 379 -24.31 -7.22 18.68
C LEU A 379 -25.04 -6.32 19.69
N ASP A 380 -26.36 -6.30 19.65
CA ASP A 380 -27.20 -5.51 20.56
C ASP A 380 -26.98 -5.88 22.03
N ALA A 381 -26.61 -7.14 22.33
CA ALA A 381 -26.26 -7.57 23.68
C ALA A 381 -24.85 -7.12 24.11
N THR A 382 -23.91 -6.96 23.18
CA THR A 382 -22.52 -6.55 23.47
C THR A 382 -22.36 -5.04 23.72
N VAL A 383 -23.18 -4.20 23.09
CA VAL A 383 -23.07 -2.72 23.18
C VAL A 383 -23.38 -2.19 24.59
N PRO A 384 -24.47 -2.60 25.27
CA PRO A 384 -24.76 -2.17 26.65
C PRO A 384 -23.73 -2.66 27.67
N ALA A 385 -23.05 -3.78 27.38
CA ALA A 385 -22.01 -4.35 28.23
C ALA A 385 -20.71 -3.52 28.24
N LYS A 386 -20.62 -2.45 27.40
CA LYS A 386 -19.43 -1.60 27.24
C LYS A 386 -18.16 -2.41 26.98
N SER A 387 -18.24 -3.41 26.11
CA SER A 387 -17.05 -4.15 25.72
C SER A 387 -16.03 -3.21 25.08
N ASP A 388 -14.79 -3.25 25.58
CA ASP A 388 -13.70 -2.43 25.07
C ASP A 388 -13.22 -2.89 23.68
N LYS A 389 -13.58 -4.12 23.28
CA LYS A 389 -13.16 -4.74 22.00
C LYS A 389 -14.26 -5.60 21.40
N LEU A 390 -14.48 -5.48 20.09
CA LEU A 390 -15.59 -6.11 19.39
C LEU A 390 -15.17 -6.67 18.03
N LEU A 391 -15.49 -7.94 17.81
CA LEU A 391 -15.45 -8.62 16.52
C LEU A 391 -16.88 -8.95 16.09
N GLY A 392 -17.38 -8.28 15.04
CA GLY A 392 -18.71 -8.51 14.49
C GLY A 392 -18.65 -9.08 13.08
N LEU A 393 -18.94 -10.37 12.89
CA LEU A 393 -18.88 -11.01 11.56
C LEU A 393 -20.25 -11.57 11.21
N PHE A 394 -21.03 -10.83 10.42
CA PHE A 394 -22.47 -11.02 10.25
C PHE A 394 -22.87 -11.90 9.05
N SER A 395 -21.90 -12.32 8.24
CA SER A 395 -22.09 -13.15 7.05
C SER A 395 -20.82 -13.97 6.77
N LEU A 396 -20.94 -15.09 6.06
CA LEU A 396 -19.77 -15.85 5.59
C LEU A 396 -18.94 -15.08 4.55
N SER A 397 -19.58 -14.22 3.77
CA SER A 397 -18.97 -13.36 2.75
C SER A 397 -19.39 -11.92 3.02
N ASN A 398 -19.46 -11.05 2.01
CA ASN A 398 -20.08 -9.72 2.10
C ASN A 398 -21.44 -9.76 2.85
N MET A 399 -21.78 -8.66 3.52
CA MET A 399 -23.11 -8.52 4.12
C MET A 399 -24.18 -8.48 3.03
N ASN A 400 -25.37 -8.97 3.35
CA ASN A 400 -26.45 -9.09 2.38
C ASN A 400 -27.19 -7.76 2.20
N VAL A 401 -26.87 -7.05 1.11
CA VAL A 401 -27.54 -5.80 0.71
C VAL A 401 -29.03 -5.96 0.37
N ALA A 402 -29.53 -7.20 0.18
CA ALA A 402 -30.95 -7.44 -0.04
C ALA A 402 -31.78 -7.28 1.23
N LEU A 403 -31.19 -7.56 2.41
CA LEU A 403 -31.87 -7.35 3.69
C LEU A 403 -32.14 -5.88 3.93
N ASP A 404 -31.17 -4.99 3.65
CA ASP A 404 -31.36 -3.53 3.74
C ASP A 404 -32.47 -3.03 2.80
N LYS A 405 -32.57 -3.61 1.59
CA LYS A 405 -33.65 -3.28 0.64
C LYS A 405 -35.03 -3.75 1.14
N ILE A 406 -35.09 -4.89 1.84
CA ILE A 406 -36.33 -5.45 2.38
C ILE A 406 -36.76 -4.68 3.63
N ASP A 407 -35.85 -4.40 4.55
CA ASP A 407 -36.14 -3.67 5.78
C ASP A 407 -36.45 -2.19 5.50
N GLY A 408 -35.80 -1.58 4.51
CA GLY A 408 -36.18 -0.27 4.00
C GLY A 408 -37.58 -0.23 3.39
N ARG A 409 -38.02 -1.31 2.71
CA ARG A 409 -39.41 -1.42 2.20
C ARG A 409 -40.41 -1.66 3.34
N ARG A 410 -40.05 -2.46 4.34
CA ARG A 410 -40.92 -2.75 5.50
C ARG A 410 -41.09 -1.54 6.41
N SER A 411 -40.02 -0.78 6.66
CA SER A 411 -40.05 0.44 7.47
C SER A 411 -40.92 1.51 6.81
N ARG A 412 -40.82 1.70 5.49
CA ARG A 412 -41.73 2.59 4.73
C ARG A 412 -43.18 2.11 4.71
N ALA A 413 -43.42 0.81 4.83
CA ALA A 413 -44.77 0.24 4.91
C ALA A 413 -45.39 0.39 6.32
N GLN A 414 -44.58 0.68 7.34
CA GLN A 414 -45.02 0.87 8.73
C GLN A 414 -45.24 2.35 9.11
N GLY A 415 -45.05 3.28 8.17
CA GLY A 415 -45.27 4.73 8.36
C GLY A 415 -43.96 5.47 8.56
#